data_AF-A0A6N2MYE3-F1
#
_entry.id   AF-A0A6N2MYE3-F1
#
_cell.length_a   1.000
_cell.length_b   1.000
_cell.length_c   1.000
_cell.angle_alpha   90.00
_cell.angle_beta   90.00
_cell.angle_gamma   90.00
#
_symmetry.space_group_name_H-M   'P 1'
#
loop_
_entity.id
_entity.type
_entity.pdbx_description
1 polymer ?
#
loop_
_entity_poly.entity_id
_entity_poly.type
_entity_poly.pdbx_seq_one_letter_code
_entity_poly.pdbx_strand_id
1 'polypeptide(L)'
;MFNKSCYNAIKTIMKLRTSLVHGKMFFMWLIYQELFTCMTKYQQTLWVLIQEVLKSNPHLFTNDEKIFLESFISLPDDSQRLFVRLYTRKGPWFRLSSISYPEVSDSRQAIKDLSAMGYMCSFKGVDELEENDMEQILNLLTVSELREIASMSKNGTRVTRKQDLIASVFSSYEDGVCPFLPSAILDRTEICIKITSKADSLIWRTETFLPEWRAGSFSIPTS
;
A
#
# COMPACT_ATOMS: atom_id res chain seq x y z
N MET A 1 1.45 26.84 -8.24
CA MET A 1 2.60 27.61 -7.72
C MET A 1 3.02 27.00 -6.38
N PHE A 2 4.20 26.38 -6.31
CA PHE A 2 4.74 25.83 -5.05
C PHE A 2 5.11 26.98 -4.11
N ASN A 3 4.65 26.94 -2.85
CA ASN A 3 5.14 27.88 -1.85
C ASN A 3 6.53 27.44 -1.39
N LYS A 4 7.51 28.36 -1.45
CA LYS A 4 8.90 28.21 -1.02
C LYS A 4 9.05 27.59 0.38
N SER A 5 8.03 27.78 1.22
CA SER A 5 7.91 27.16 2.55
C SER A 5 7.84 25.62 2.51
N CYS A 6 7.06 25.02 1.60
CA CYS A 6 6.92 23.56 1.49
C CYS A 6 8.22 22.90 1.03
N TYR A 7 8.91 23.53 0.08
CA TYR A 7 10.22 23.09 -0.42
C TYR A 7 11.28 23.11 0.69
N ASN A 8 11.33 24.19 1.49
CA ASN A 8 12.29 24.34 2.58
C ASN A 8 12.04 23.37 3.75
N ALA A 9 10.79 23.02 4.03
CA ALA A 9 10.44 22.02 5.04
C ALA A 9 10.98 20.63 4.64
N ILE A 10 10.72 20.19 3.41
CA ILE A 10 11.23 18.92 2.87
C ILE A 10 12.76 18.90 2.89
N LYS A 11 13.40 20.01 2.51
CA LYS A 11 14.86 20.17 2.51
C LYS A 11 15.49 20.10 3.92
N THR A 12 14.79 20.60 4.94
CA THR A 12 15.28 20.59 6.33
C THR A 12 15.17 19.19 6.94
N ILE A 13 14.05 18.51 6.71
CA ILE A 13 13.80 17.12 7.15
C ILE A 13 14.85 16.16 6.55
N MET A 14 15.21 16.35 5.28
CA MET A 14 16.21 15.52 4.60
C MET A 14 17.66 15.76 5.07
N LYS A 15 17.97 16.94 5.63
CA LYS A 15 19.34 17.31 6.06
C LYS A 15 19.73 16.73 7.42
N LEU A 16 18.75 16.39 8.28
CA LEU A 16 18.97 15.76 9.60
C LEU A 16 19.28 14.25 9.53
N ARG A 17 19.30 13.67 8.32
CA ARG A 17 19.40 12.22 8.05
C ARG A 17 20.83 11.62 8.15
N THR A 18 21.89 12.41 8.33
CA THR A 18 23.27 11.88 8.19
C THR A 18 23.75 10.92 9.29
N SER A 19 22.94 10.54 10.30
CA SER A 19 23.45 9.78 11.45
C SER A 19 22.80 8.43 11.80
N LEU A 20 21.75 7.93 11.14
CA LEU A 20 21.10 6.66 11.56
C LEU A 20 20.73 5.75 10.38
N VAL A 21 21.44 4.62 10.28
CA VAL A 21 21.09 3.43 9.48
C VAL A 21 20.11 2.63 10.32
N HIS A 22 18.87 2.38 9.87
CA HIS A 22 18.00 1.21 10.20
C HIS A 22 16.60 1.38 9.54
N GLY A 23 16.22 0.46 8.64
CA GLY A 23 14.83 0.10 8.27
C GLY A 23 14.01 1.06 7.38
N LYS A 24 13.63 0.62 6.16
CA LYS A 24 12.70 1.31 5.22
C LYS A 24 11.41 1.83 5.90
N MET A 25 10.87 1.07 6.85
CA MET A 25 9.60 1.34 7.52
C MET A 25 9.68 2.48 8.56
N PHE A 26 10.83 2.69 9.18
CA PHE A 26 11.04 3.78 10.15
C PHE A 26 11.25 5.13 9.46
N PHE A 27 11.85 5.09 8.26
CA PHE A 27 12.13 6.26 7.45
C PHE A 27 10.85 6.89 6.85
N MET A 28 9.91 6.05 6.37
CA MET A 28 8.57 6.54 6.01
C MET A 28 7.85 7.13 7.22
N TRP A 29 7.88 6.47 8.37
CA TRP A 29 7.19 6.96 9.57
C TRP A 29 7.68 8.35 10.00
N LEU A 30 8.99 8.62 9.98
CA LEU A 30 9.56 9.92 10.33
C LEU A 30 9.30 11.04 9.30
N ILE A 31 9.40 10.75 8.00
CA ILE A 31 9.05 11.73 6.94
C ILE A 31 7.56 12.08 7.00
N TYR A 32 6.71 11.08 7.20
CA TYR A 32 5.27 11.28 7.29
C TYR A 32 4.85 11.95 8.61
N GLN A 33 5.59 11.75 9.71
CA GLN A 33 5.32 12.36 11.01
C GLN A 33 5.74 13.83 11.11
N GLU A 34 6.77 14.30 10.37
CA GLU A 34 7.10 15.73 10.31
C GLU A 34 6.35 16.51 9.21
N LEU A 35 5.82 15.83 8.18
CA LEU A 35 4.96 16.45 7.14
C LEU A 35 3.48 16.61 7.58
N PHE A 36 3.17 16.32 8.85
CA PHE A 36 1.84 16.09 9.43
C PHE A 36 0.87 17.29 9.44
N THR A 37 1.16 18.38 8.72
CA THR A 37 0.36 19.63 8.81
C THR A 37 -0.61 19.91 7.67
N CYS A 38 -0.73 19.10 6.60
CA CYS A 38 -1.89 19.18 5.70
C CYS A 38 -1.93 18.01 4.70
N MET A 39 -3.03 17.26 4.62
CA MET A 39 -3.13 16.05 3.80
C MET A 39 -3.10 16.26 2.29
N THR A 40 -3.44 17.45 1.80
CA THR A 40 -3.22 17.85 0.40
C THR A 40 -1.73 17.80 0.03
N LYS A 41 -0.82 17.88 1.01
CA LYS A 41 0.63 17.82 0.76
C LYS A 41 1.10 16.42 0.36
N TYR A 42 0.51 15.32 0.86
CA TYR A 42 1.06 13.98 0.58
C TYR A 42 0.72 13.45 -0.81
N GLN A 43 -0.53 13.61 -1.26
CA GLN A 43 -0.94 13.34 -2.64
C GLN A 43 -0.04 14.12 -3.62
N GLN A 44 0.12 15.42 -3.36
CA GLN A 44 0.96 16.31 -4.16
C GLN A 44 2.45 15.93 -4.09
N THR A 45 2.93 15.43 -2.95
CA THR A 45 4.32 14.99 -2.78
C THR A 45 4.62 13.80 -3.66
N LEU A 46 3.77 12.76 -3.63
CA LEU A 46 3.96 11.59 -4.48
C LEU A 46 3.83 11.97 -5.96
N TRP A 47 2.86 12.82 -6.30
CA TRP A 47 2.66 13.33 -7.65
C TRP A 47 3.92 14.03 -8.20
N VAL A 48 4.48 14.99 -7.45
CA VAL A 48 5.71 15.69 -7.85
C VAL A 48 6.89 14.75 -7.93
N LEU A 49 7.01 13.82 -6.98
CA LEU A 49 8.09 12.86 -6.94
C LEU A 49 8.10 11.98 -8.19
N ILE A 50 6.95 11.48 -8.61
CA ILE A 50 6.82 10.69 -9.84
C ILE A 50 7.20 11.54 -11.05
N GLN A 51 6.62 12.74 -11.19
CA GLN A 51 6.92 13.65 -12.31
C GLN A 51 8.39 13.98 -12.44
N GLU A 52 9.04 14.30 -11.32
CA GLU A 52 10.43 14.71 -11.29
C GLU A 52 11.38 13.56 -11.61
N VAL A 53 11.11 12.37 -11.08
CA VAL A 53 11.93 11.18 -11.39
C VAL A 53 11.78 10.77 -12.85
N LEU A 54 10.57 10.83 -13.40
CA LEU A 54 10.32 10.55 -14.82
C LEU A 54 11.03 11.56 -15.72
N LYS A 55 11.12 12.83 -15.31
CA LYS A 55 11.81 13.89 -16.05
C LYS A 55 13.34 13.78 -15.97
N SER A 56 13.88 13.59 -14.78
CA SER A 56 15.32 13.64 -14.52
C SER A 56 16.01 12.31 -14.81
N ASN A 57 15.31 11.18 -14.64
CA ASN A 57 15.87 9.84 -14.82
C ASN A 57 15.00 8.93 -15.73
N PRO A 58 14.63 9.37 -16.95
CA PRO A 58 13.72 8.62 -17.82
C PRO A 58 14.28 7.28 -18.30
N HIS A 59 15.60 7.09 -18.29
CA HIS A 59 16.25 5.86 -18.75
C HIS A 59 16.15 4.72 -17.71
N LEU A 60 15.79 5.03 -16.45
CA LEU A 60 15.65 4.04 -15.39
C LEU A 60 14.32 3.26 -15.43
N PHE A 61 13.41 3.66 -16.32
CA PHE A 61 12.07 3.09 -16.45
C PHE A 61 11.82 2.66 -17.89
N THR A 62 11.19 1.50 -18.06
CA THR A 62 10.69 1.10 -19.38
C THR A 62 9.50 1.98 -19.80
N ASN A 63 9.14 1.98 -21.08
CA ASN A 63 7.99 2.78 -21.54
C ASN A 63 6.68 2.36 -20.84
N ASP A 64 6.47 1.06 -20.62
CA ASP A 64 5.29 0.55 -19.92
C ASP A 64 5.26 0.98 -18.44
N GLU A 65 6.42 1.06 -17.80
CA GLU A 65 6.54 1.55 -16.42
C GLU A 65 6.26 3.06 -16.33
N LYS A 66 6.69 3.84 -17.33
CA LYS A 66 6.38 5.28 -17.41
C LYS A 66 4.89 5.50 -17.60
N ILE A 67 4.28 4.82 -18.56
CA ILE A 67 2.83 4.91 -18.81
C ILE A 67 2.06 4.51 -17.55
N PHE A 68 2.51 3.46 -16.86
CA PHE A 68 1.93 3.07 -15.58
C PHE A 68 2.03 4.22 -14.56
N LEU A 69 3.22 4.74 -14.29
CA LEU A 69 3.41 5.85 -13.34
C LEU A 69 2.65 7.14 -13.73
N GLU A 70 2.55 7.45 -15.02
CA GLU A 70 1.75 8.58 -15.53
C GLU A 70 0.24 8.35 -15.37
N SER A 71 -0.22 7.09 -15.43
CA SER A 71 -1.62 6.76 -15.16
C SER A 71 -2.03 7.09 -13.73
N PHE A 72 -1.11 7.00 -12.75
CA PHE A 72 -1.37 7.45 -11.38
C PHE A 72 -1.85 8.90 -11.32
N ILE A 73 -1.21 9.75 -12.11
CA ILE A 73 -1.44 11.19 -12.14
C ILE A 73 -2.80 11.52 -12.75
N SER A 74 -3.27 10.65 -13.65
CA SER A 74 -4.55 10.78 -14.33
C SER A 74 -5.73 10.23 -13.51
N LEU A 75 -5.46 9.55 -12.39
CA LEU A 75 -6.51 9.05 -11.49
C LEU A 75 -7.26 10.20 -10.81
N PRO A 76 -8.54 9.98 -10.43
CA PRO A 76 -9.26 10.91 -9.57
C PRO A 76 -8.51 11.19 -8.26
N ASP A 77 -8.70 12.40 -7.75
CA ASP A 77 -8.09 12.88 -6.51
C ASP A 77 -8.30 11.92 -5.32
N ASP A 78 -9.51 11.40 -5.16
CA ASP A 78 -9.87 10.46 -4.09
C ASP A 78 -9.10 9.14 -4.22
N SER A 79 -8.91 8.66 -5.45
CA SER A 79 -8.13 7.46 -5.79
C SER A 79 -6.65 7.66 -5.46
N GLN A 80 -6.08 8.81 -5.81
CA GLN A 80 -4.69 9.13 -5.48
C GLN A 80 -4.47 9.24 -3.95
N ARG A 81 -5.38 9.93 -3.24
CA ARG A 81 -5.33 10.05 -1.76
C ARG A 81 -5.40 8.69 -1.10
N LEU A 82 -6.35 7.87 -1.53
CA LEU A 82 -6.54 6.55 -0.98
C LEU A 82 -5.30 5.67 -1.20
N PHE A 83 -4.72 5.69 -2.40
CA PHE A 83 -3.49 4.96 -2.67
C PHE A 83 -2.35 5.36 -1.72
N VAL A 84 -2.09 6.66 -1.57
CA VAL A 84 -1.03 7.16 -0.67
C VAL A 84 -1.29 6.73 0.77
N ARG A 85 -2.55 6.77 1.23
CA ARG A 85 -2.94 6.30 2.56
C ARG A 85 -2.66 4.81 2.76
N LEU A 86 -2.99 3.98 1.77
CA LEU A 86 -2.76 2.55 1.88
C LEU A 86 -1.27 2.20 1.74
N TYR A 87 -0.53 2.89 0.88
CA TYR A 87 0.91 2.71 0.68
C TYR A 87 1.71 3.02 1.95
N THR A 88 1.21 3.95 2.76
CA THR A 88 1.85 4.37 4.02
C THR A 88 1.41 3.57 5.24
N ARG A 89 0.40 2.72 5.07
CA ARG A 89 -0.16 1.90 6.15
C ARG A 89 0.61 0.59 6.28
N LYS A 90 0.62 0.03 7.49
CA LYS A 90 1.25 -1.27 7.75
C LYS A 90 0.41 -2.41 7.18
N GLY A 91 1.08 -3.34 6.49
CA GLY A 91 0.52 -4.60 6.00
C GLY A 91 0.05 -4.49 4.55
N PRO A 92 0.19 -5.53 3.72
CA PRO A 92 -0.14 -5.44 2.30
C PRO A 92 -1.64 -5.58 2.04
N TRP A 93 -2.36 -6.36 2.85
CA TRP A 93 -3.80 -6.59 2.71
C TRP A 93 -4.61 -5.69 3.64
N PHE A 94 -5.73 -5.19 3.12
CA PHE A 94 -6.65 -4.32 3.82
C PHE A 94 -8.10 -4.73 3.56
N ARG A 95 -8.89 -4.85 4.64
CA ARG A 95 -10.33 -5.09 4.54
C ARG A 95 -11.04 -3.82 4.10
N LEU A 96 -11.89 -3.87 3.06
CA LEU A 96 -12.62 -2.69 2.56
C LEU A 96 -13.41 -1.98 3.66
N SER A 97 -14.08 -2.73 4.54
CA SER A 97 -14.85 -2.16 5.66
C SER A 97 -13.99 -1.41 6.69
N SER A 98 -12.67 -1.63 6.71
CA SER A 98 -11.71 -0.90 7.56
C SER A 98 -11.15 0.38 6.91
N ILE A 99 -11.52 0.65 5.66
CA ILE A 99 -11.03 1.79 4.89
C ILE A 99 -12.09 2.89 4.99
N SER A 100 -11.82 3.87 5.85
CA SER A 100 -12.61 5.08 5.96
C SER A 100 -11.67 6.24 6.28
N TYR A 101 -11.61 7.20 5.37
CA TYR A 101 -10.76 8.37 5.48
C TYR A 101 -11.62 9.61 5.19
N PRO A 102 -11.71 10.60 6.10
CA PRO A 102 -12.58 11.77 5.93
C PRO A 102 -12.35 12.57 4.65
N GLU A 103 -11.14 12.49 4.09
CA GLU A 103 -10.70 13.16 2.87
C GLU A 103 -10.99 12.39 1.57
N VAL A 104 -11.47 11.14 1.68
CA VAL A 104 -11.84 10.30 0.54
C VAL A 104 -13.35 10.15 0.56
N SER A 105 -14.03 10.78 -0.39
CA SER A 105 -15.49 10.87 -0.41
C SER A 105 -16.12 9.51 -0.68
N ASP A 106 -15.61 8.79 -1.69
CA ASP A 106 -16.06 7.43 -2.03
C ASP A 106 -14.86 6.47 -2.13
N SER A 107 -14.59 5.76 -1.03
CA SER A 107 -13.52 4.77 -0.99
C SER A 107 -13.79 3.57 -1.91
N ARG A 108 -15.06 3.21 -2.17
CA ARG A 108 -15.39 2.06 -3.02
C ARG A 108 -15.12 2.40 -4.48
N GLN A 109 -15.52 3.59 -4.93
CA GLN A 109 -15.21 4.06 -6.28
C GLN A 109 -13.71 4.26 -6.47
N ALA A 110 -13.03 4.86 -5.48
CA ALA A 110 -11.57 5.04 -5.52
C ALA A 110 -10.81 3.72 -5.71
N ILE A 111 -11.23 2.65 -5.02
CA ILE A 111 -10.64 1.32 -5.16
C ILE A 111 -10.90 0.73 -6.55
N LYS A 112 -12.12 0.91 -7.10
CA LYS A 112 -12.42 0.46 -8.47
C LYS A 112 -11.50 1.13 -9.49
N ASP A 113 -11.30 2.44 -9.38
CA ASP A 113 -10.43 3.19 -10.29
C ASP A 113 -8.97 2.72 -10.17
N LEU A 114 -8.49 2.52 -8.94
CA LEU A 114 -7.15 2.01 -8.67
C LEU A 114 -6.96 0.58 -9.21
N SER A 115 -7.97 -0.27 -9.06
CA SER A 115 -7.94 -1.63 -9.62
C SER A 115 -8.01 -1.64 -11.15
N ALA A 116 -8.79 -0.75 -11.76
CA ALA A 116 -8.86 -0.62 -13.21
C ALA A 116 -7.50 -0.21 -13.81
N MET A 117 -6.73 0.61 -13.11
CA MET A 117 -5.37 1.02 -13.51
C MET A 117 -4.27 0.04 -13.04
N GLY A 118 -4.61 -1.04 -12.34
CA GLY A 118 -3.65 -2.05 -11.87
C GLY A 118 -2.81 -1.65 -10.64
N TYR A 119 -3.20 -0.61 -9.91
CA TYR A 119 -2.55 -0.20 -8.65
C TYR A 119 -2.98 -1.07 -7.47
N MET A 120 -4.19 -1.61 -7.52
CA MET A 120 -4.74 -2.47 -6.47
C MET A 120 -5.31 -3.75 -7.04
N CYS A 121 -5.10 -4.87 -6.35
CA CYS A 121 -5.81 -6.10 -6.62
C CYS A 121 -6.68 -6.48 -5.42
N SER A 122 -7.83 -7.08 -5.71
CA SER A 122 -8.71 -7.65 -4.71
C SER A 122 -8.43 -9.14 -4.57
N PHE A 123 -8.64 -9.69 -3.38
CA PHE A 123 -8.69 -11.12 -3.19
C PHE A 123 -9.86 -11.69 -3.99
N LYS A 124 -9.59 -12.57 -4.96
CA LYS A 124 -10.60 -13.18 -5.85
C LYS A 124 -10.61 -14.71 -5.83
N GLY A 125 -9.64 -15.36 -5.17
CA GLY A 125 -9.48 -16.82 -5.17
C GLY A 125 -8.01 -17.21 -5.13
N VAL A 126 -7.72 -18.51 -5.18
CA VAL A 126 -6.37 -19.10 -5.04
C VAL A 126 -5.47 -18.81 -6.24
N ASP A 127 -6.05 -18.67 -7.43
CA ASP A 127 -5.32 -18.67 -8.70
C ASP A 127 -4.39 -17.46 -8.89
N GLU A 128 -4.52 -16.41 -8.07
CA GLU A 128 -3.74 -15.17 -8.15
C GLU A 128 -2.92 -14.89 -6.86
N LEU A 129 -2.80 -15.85 -5.95
CA LEU A 129 -2.16 -15.64 -4.65
C LEU A 129 -0.70 -16.05 -4.63
N GLU A 130 0.12 -15.23 -3.97
CA GLU A 130 1.45 -15.62 -3.52
C GLU A 130 1.32 -16.51 -2.26
N GLU A 131 2.30 -17.38 -1.99
CA GLU A 131 2.25 -18.37 -0.88
C GLU A 131 1.91 -17.74 0.49
N ASN A 132 2.29 -16.48 0.72
CA ASN A 132 2.07 -15.76 1.97
C ASN A 132 0.77 -14.92 1.98
N ASP A 133 0.02 -14.81 0.88
CA ASP A 133 -1.19 -13.98 0.86
C ASP A 133 -2.27 -14.56 1.77
N MET A 134 -2.42 -15.89 1.81
CA MET A 134 -3.44 -16.56 2.60
C MET A 134 -3.26 -16.33 4.10
N GLU A 135 -2.05 -16.52 4.65
CA GLU A 135 -1.77 -16.26 6.06
C GLU A 135 -2.04 -14.78 6.43
N GLN A 136 -1.68 -13.86 5.54
CA GLN A 136 -1.89 -12.43 5.75
C GLN A 136 -3.37 -12.03 5.73
N ILE A 137 -4.16 -12.65 4.84
CA ILE A 137 -5.62 -12.44 4.81
C ILE A 137 -6.28 -13.04 6.06
N LEU A 138 -5.84 -14.22 6.51
CA LEU A 138 -6.32 -14.81 7.76
C LEU A 138 -6.04 -13.91 8.98
N ASN A 139 -4.93 -13.17 8.96
CA ASN A 139 -4.63 -12.17 9.99
C ASN A 139 -5.61 -10.99 10.01
N LEU A 140 -6.31 -10.68 8.90
CA LEU A 140 -7.34 -9.65 8.85
C LEU A 140 -8.67 -10.09 9.46
N LEU A 141 -8.91 -11.41 9.57
CA LEU A 141 -10.14 -11.94 10.12
C LEU A 141 -10.27 -11.68 11.61
N THR A 142 -11.50 -11.52 12.05
CA THR A 142 -11.86 -11.51 13.47
C THR A 142 -11.77 -12.92 14.05
N VAL A 143 -11.66 -13.01 15.38
CA VAL A 143 -11.62 -14.31 16.07
C VAL A 143 -12.89 -15.12 15.85
N SER A 144 -14.06 -14.47 15.74
CA SER A 144 -15.32 -15.13 15.42
C SER A 144 -15.32 -15.71 14.01
N GLU A 145 -14.90 -14.94 13.01
CA GLU A 145 -14.81 -15.41 11.62
C GLU A 145 -13.85 -16.61 11.50
N LEU A 146 -12.69 -16.54 12.16
CA LEU A 146 -11.71 -17.64 12.19
C LEU A 146 -12.28 -18.90 12.86
N ARG A 147 -13.01 -18.76 13.96
CA ARG A 147 -13.62 -19.90 14.66
C ARG A 147 -14.69 -20.58 13.83
N GLU A 148 -15.51 -19.80 13.15
CA GLU A 148 -16.54 -20.35 12.30
C GLU A 148 -15.93 -21.06 11.07
N ILE A 149 -14.90 -20.50 10.45
CA ILE A 149 -14.13 -21.18 9.39
C ILE A 149 -13.50 -22.48 9.93
N ALA A 150 -12.86 -22.42 11.09
CA ALA A 150 -12.26 -23.60 11.73
C ALA A 150 -13.28 -24.69 12.03
N SER A 151 -14.51 -24.32 12.43
CA SER A 151 -15.59 -25.28 12.71
C SER A 151 -16.11 -26.03 11.47
N MET A 152 -15.88 -25.49 10.27
CA MET A 152 -16.19 -26.17 9.01
C MET A 152 -15.15 -27.25 8.67
N SER A 153 -13.94 -27.16 9.24
CA SER A 153 -12.95 -28.23 9.24
C SER A 153 -13.25 -29.21 10.38
N LYS A 154 -13.19 -30.53 10.13
CA LYS A 154 -13.69 -31.57 11.07
C LYS A 154 -12.89 -31.70 12.38
N ASN A 155 -11.96 -30.80 12.66
CA ASN A 155 -11.17 -30.76 13.88
C ASN A 155 -11.67 -29.59 14.75
N GLY A 156 -12.55 -29.89 15.69
CA GLY A 156 -13.01 -28.92 16.68
C GLY A 156 -11.86 -28.49 17.60
N THR A 157 -11.11 -27.46 17.19
CA THR A 157 -9.96 -26.98 17.96
C THR A 157 -10.47 -26.06 19.08
N ARG A 158 -10.20 -26.45 20.34
CA ARG A 158 -10.55 -25.70 21.57
C ARG A 158 -9.61 -24.50 21.79
N VAL A 159 -9.13 -23.92 20.70
CA VAL A 159 -8.03 -22.95 20.66
C VAL A 159 -8.59 -21.56 20.93
N THR A 160 -7.97 -20.86 21.88
CA THR A 160 -8.45 -19.54 22.34
C THR A 160 -7.69 -18.37 21.70
N ARG A 161 -6.41 -18.57 21.35
CA ARG A 161 -5.55 -17.51 20.79
C ARG A 161 -5.76 -17.37 19.28
N LYS A 162 -5.76 -16.13 18.80
CA LYS A 162 -5.96 -15.82 17.37
C LYS A 162 -4.89 -16.46 16.47
N GLN A 163 -3.62 -16.39 16.88
CA GLN A 163 -2.52 -16.92 16.08
C GLN A 163 -2.58 -18.45 15.94
N ASP A 164 -2.91 -19.14 17.03
CA ASP A 164 -3.10 -20.59 17.02
C ASP A 164 -4.30 -21.00 16.14
N LEU A 165 -5.37 -20.18 16.08
CA LEU A 165 -6.50 -20.38 15.15
C LEU A 165 -6.07 -20.20 13.69
N ILE A 166 -5.29 -19.16 13.39
CA ILE A 166 -4.76 -18.92 12.05
C ILE A 166 -3.89 -20.08 11.62
N ALA A 167 -2.94 -20.51 12.45
CA ALA A 167 -2.07 -21.65 12.16
C ALA A 167 -2.88 -22.94 11.91
N SER A 168 -3.90 -23.21 12.71
CA SER A 168 -4.78 -24.37 12.55
C SER A 168 -5.60 -24.33 11.25
N VAL A 169 -6.11 -23.16 10.87
CA VAL A 169 -6.88 -22.97 9.63
C VAL A 169 -5.96 -23.04 8.41
N PHE A 170 -4.79 -22.43 8.51
CA PHE A 170 -3.78 -22.41 7.44
C PHE A 170 -3.22 -23.81 7.18
N SER A 171 -2.85 -24.57 8.21
CA SER A 171 -2.38 -25.95 8.04
C SER A 171 -3.45 -26.85 7.40
N SER A 172 -4.71 -26.69 7.82
CA SER A 172 -5.84 -27.43 7.23
C SER A 172 -6.05 -27.12 5.75
N TYR A 173 -5.65 -25.92 5.30
CA TYR A 173 -5.69 -25.54 3.90
C TYR A 173 -4.51 -26.11 3.11
N GLU A 174 -3.29 -26.04 3.64
CA GLU A 174 -2.10 -26.64 3.01
C GLU A 174 -2.23 -28.16 2.85
N ASP A 175 -2.79 -28.83 3.85
CA ASP A 175 -3.05 -30.28 3.83
C ASP A 175 -4.19 -30.69 2.87
N GLY A 176 -4.82 -29.73 2.18
CA GLY A 176 -5.93 -29.96 1.24
C GLY A 176 -7.25 -30.38 1.91
N VAL A 177 -7.31 -30.35 3.24
CA VAL A 177 -8.49 -30.74 4.04
C VAL A 177 -9.60 -29.68 3.95
N CYS A 178 -9.24 -28.42 3.69
CA CYS A 178 -10.15 -27.28 3.60
C CYS A 178 -10.04 -26.54 2.24
N PRO A 179 -10.41 -27.15 1.11
CA PRO A 179 -10.31 -26.53 -0.21
C PRO A 179 -11.27 -25.34 -0.40
N PHE A 180 -12.29 -25.24 0.46
CA PHE A 180 -13.28 -24.16 0.50
C PHE A 180 -12.83 -22.96 1.34
N LEU A 181 -11.61 -22.95 1.89
CA LEU A 181 -11.11 -21.81 2.66
C LEU A 181 -11.17 -20.48 1.87
N PRO A 182 -10.74 -20.41 0.59
CA PRO A 182 -10.80 -19.17 -0.18
C PRO A 182 -12.24 -18.67 -0.37
N SER A 183 -13.19 -19.55 -0.67
CA SER A 183 -14.60 -19.17 -0.80
C SER A 183 -15.20 -18.77 0.54
N ALA A 184 -14.89 -19.49 1.62
CA ALA A 184 -15.34 -19.13 2.97
C ALA A 184 -14.79 -17.76 3.42
N ILE A 185 -13.55 -17.42 3.05
CA ILE A 185 -12.99 -16.08 3.28
C ILE A 185 -13.72 -15.05 2.44
N LEU A 186 -13.97 -15.30 1.14
CA LEU A 186 -14.68 -14.36 0.26
C LEU A 186 -16.11 -14.07 0.74
N ASP A 187 -16.81 -15.07 1.28
CA ASP A 187 -18.17 -14.91 1.77
C ASP A 187 -18.25 -14.04 3.05
N ARG A 188 -17.16 -13.99 3.83
CA ARG A 188 -17.11 -13.35 5.16
C ARG A 188 -16.36 -12.03 5.17
N THR A 189 -15.21 -12.02 4.51
CA THR A 189 -14.46 -10.79 4.26
C THR A 189 -15.10 -10.15 3.06
N GLU A 190 -15.86 -9.08 3.30
CA GLU A 190 -15.97 -8.04 2.29
C GLU A 190 -14.61 -7.84 1.61
N ILE A 191 -14.63 -7.51 0.31
CA ILE A 191 -13.46 -7.30 -0.56
C ILE A 191 -12.18 -6.94 0.23
N CYS A 192 -11.25 -7.88 0.32
CA CYS A 192 -9.89 -7.59 0.77
C CYS A 192 -9.08 -7.08 -0.42
N ILE A 193 -8.30 -6.03 -0.23
CA ILE A 193 -7.47 -5.44 -1.28
C ILE A 193 -6.02 -5.33 -0.85
N LYS A 194 -5.10 -5.39 -1.80
CA LYS A 194 -3.69 -5.04 -1.62
C LYS A 194 -3.19 -4.14 -2.74
N ILE A 195 -2.11 -3.41 -2.46
CA ILE A 195 -1.33 -2.75 -3.50
C ILE A 195 -0.62 -3.83 -4.30
N THR A 196 -0.62 -3.70 -5.64
CA THR A 196 0.04 -4.69 -6.50
C THR A 196 1.56 -4.61 -6.35
N SER A 197 2.25 -5.75 -6.46
CA SER A 197 3.72 -5.82 -6.38
C SER A 197 4.41 -4.91 -7.41
N LYS A 198 3.78 -4.74 -8.59
CA LYS A 198 4.21 -3.77 -9.62
C LYS A 198 4.12 -2.33 -9.13
N ALA A 199 2.98 -1.92 -8.57
CA ALA A 199 2.80 -0.58 -8.04
C ALA A 199 3.78 -0.30 -6.89
N ASP A 200 3.88 -1.23 -5.93
CA ASP A 200 4.77 -1.10 -4.78
C ASP A 200 6.23 -0.90 -5.20
N SER A 201 6.73 -1.77 -6.09
CA SER A 201 8.10 -1.73 -6.60
C SER A 201 8.41 -0.44 -7.38
N LEU A 202 7.48 0.02 -8.22
CA LEU A 202 7.69 1.23 -9.02
C LEU A 202 7.68 2.49 -8.15
N ILE A 203 6.72 2.61 -7.23
CA ILE A 203 6.70 3.74 -6.30
C ILE A 203 7.94 3.72 -5.41
N TRP A 204 8.33 2.57 -4.88
CA TRP A 204 9.56 2.41 -4.10
C TRP A 204 10.81 2.85 -4.89
N ARG A 205 10.91 2.50 -6.18
CA ARG A 205 12.00 2.95 -7.07
C ARG A 205 12.00 4.46 -7.21
N THR A 206 10.84 5.08 -7.45
CA THR A 206 10.75 6.54 -7.56
C THR A 206 11.22 7.23 -6.28
N GLU A 207 10.87 6.71 -5.09
CA GLU A 207 11.38 7.24 -3.81
C GLU A 207 12.89 7.02 -3.63
N THR A 208 13.40 5.89 -4.13
CA THR A 208 14.81 5.52 -4.00
C THR A 208 15.71 6.38 -4.89
N PHE A 209 15.25 6.76 -6.10
CA PHE A 209 15.95 7.59 -7.09
C PHE A 209 15.80 9.10 -6.87
N LEU A 210 15.36 9.50 -5.68
CA LEU A 210 15.56 10.84 -5.13
C LEU A 210 17.01 11.29 -4.72
N PRO A 211 18.14 10.58 -4.94
CA PRO A 211 19.47 11.04 -4.52
C PRO A 211 19.89 12.38 -5.13
N GLU A 212 19.40 12.73 -6.33
CA GLU A 212 19.79 13.98 -7.00
C GLU A 212 19.20 15.22 -6.30
N TRP A 213 18.03 15.09 -5.66
CA TRP A 213 17.52 16.09 -4.71
C TRP A 213 18.33 16.15 -3.42
N ARG A 214 18.87 15.00 -2.99
CA ARG A 214 19.70 14.82 -1.79
C ARG A 214 21.06 15.53 -1.91
N ALA A 215 21.55 15.77 -3.13
CA ALA A 215 22.81 16.47 -3.42
C ALA A 215 22.67 18.01 -3.50
N GLY A 216 21.44 18.56 -3.44
CA GLY A 216 21.21 20.00 -3.46
C GLY A 216 21.46 20.69 -4.81
N SER A 217 21.68 19.92 -5.88
CA SER A 217 22.01 20.40 -7.22
C SER A 217 20.79 20.60 -8.12
N PHE A 218 19.70 21.15 -7.56
CA PHE A 218 18.56 21.61 -8.36
C PHE A 218 18.36 23.11 -8.16
N SER A 219 18.73 23.88 -9.17
CA SER A 219 18.40 25.30 -9.28
C SER A 219 16.93 25.43 -9.69
N ILE A 220 16.19 26.26 -8.97
CA ILE A 220 14.83 26.66 -9.35
C ILE A 220 14.93 27.35 -10.71
N PRO A 221 14.18 26.93 -11.76
CA PRO A 221 13.99 27.77 -12.91
C PRO A 221 13.18 28.97 -12.44
N THR A 222 13.85 30.10 -12.22
CA THR A 222 13.16 31.39 -12.27
C THR A 222 12.67 31.54 -13.69
N SER A 223 11.36 31.79 -13.82
CA SER A 223 10.67 32.25 -15.04
C SER A 223 11.58 32.76 -16.16
#